data_AF-A0A956A4C4-F1
#
_entry.id   AF-A0A956A4C4-F1
#
_cell.length_a   1.000
_cell.length_b   1.000
_cell.length_c   1.000
_cell.angle_alpha   90.00
_cell.angle_beta   90.00
_cell.angle_gamma   90.00
#
_symmetry.space_group_name_H-M   'P 1'
#
loop_
_entity.id
_entity.type
_entity.pdbx_description
1 polymer ?
#
loop_
_entity_poly.entity_id
_entity_poly.type
_entity_poly.pdbx_seq_one_letter_code
_entity_poly.pdbx_strand_id
1 'polypeptide(L)'
;MEARQVRTVEDAKRIVSARDITHVKVGVFDTDGVLRGKYMARSKFLSALEAGFGFCDVVLGWDSADKLYDNVSFTGWHTAYPDAPVRIDPTTCRELPLEGGGLFFLGEFDGPAGDVGPRALLRR
;
A
#
# COMPACT_ATOMS: atom_id res chain seq x y z
N MET A 1 9.94 18.72 -9.85
CA MET A 1 10.19 17.26 -9.74
C MET A 1 8.90 16.57 -10.10
N GLU A 2 8.97 15.72 -11.11
CA GLU A 2 7.86 14.92 -11.60
C GLU A 2 7.68 13.66 -10.75
N ALA A 3 6.46 13.16 -10.59
CA ALA A 3 6.21 11.95 -9.80
C ALA A 3 7.04 10.76 -10.27
N ARG A 4 7.24 10.62 -11.60
CA ARG A 4 8.05 9.53 -12.18
C ARG A 4 9.55 9.63 -11.88
N GLN A 5 10.04 10.75 -11.35
CA GLN A 5 11.44 10.94 -10.96
C GLN A 5 11.73 10.49 -9.53
N VAL A 6 10.70 10.22 -8.71
CA VAL A 6 10.88 9.78 -7.33
C VAL A 6 11.51 8.39 -7.32
N ARG A 7 12.62 8.24 -6.59
CA ARG A 7 13.33 6.96 -6.44
C ARG A 7 13.58 6.61 -4.98
N THR A 8 13.76 7.59 -4.11
CA THR A 8 14.04 7.35 -2.69
C THR A 8 12.95 7.88 -1.77
N VAL A 9 13.06 7.53 -0.49
CA VAL A 9 12.21 8.08 0.58
C VAL A 9 12.34 9.61 0.63
N GLU A 10 13.56 10.13 0.50
CA GLU A 10 13.83 11.58 0.49
C GLU A 10 13.15 12.27 -0.69
N ASP A 11 13.15 11.66 -1.87
CA ASP A 11 12.42 12.19 -3.02
C ASP A 11 10.91 12.23 -2.77
N ALA A 12 10.36 11.16 -2.18
CA ALA A 12 8.94 11.08 -1.84
C ALA A 12 8.54 12.15 -0.81
N LYS A 13 9.35 12.35 0.24
CA LYS A 13 9.16 13.43 1.21
C LYS A 13 9.23 14.81 0.55
N ARG A 14 10.20 15.00 -0.36
CA ARG A 14 10.42 16.26 -1.07
C ARG A 14 9.25 16.60 -2.00
N ILE A 15 8.75 15.65 -2.80
CA ILE A 15 7.65 15.93 -3.75
C ILE A 15 6.35 16.25 -3.02
N VAL A 16 6.00 15.47 -1.99
CA VAL A 16 4.79 15.68 -1.17
C VAL A 16 4.84 17.04 -0.50
N SER A 17 6.01 17.44 0.00
CA SER A 17 6.19 18.72 0.66
C SER A 17 6.18 19.91 -0.29
N ALA A 18 6.85 19.80 -1.44
CA ALA A 18 6.95 20.88 -2.42
C ALA A 18 5.61 21.20 -3.10
N ARG A 19 4.70 20.22 -3.18
CA ARG A 19 3.37 20.36 -3.80
C ARG A 19 2.25 20.58 -2.78
N ASP A 20 2.59 20.78 -1.51
CA ASP A 20 1.66 20.95 -0.40
C ASP A 20 0.55 19.89 -0.33
N ILE A 21 0.91 18.63 -0.61
CA ILE A 21 -0.05 17.52 -0.60
C ILE A 21 -0.44 17.20 0.84
N THR A 22 -1.71 17.39 1.18
CA THR A 22 -2.23 17.13 2.53
C THR A 22 -2.50 15.65 2.78
N HIS A 23 -2.87 14.91 1.74
CA HIS A 23 -3.19 13.48 1.78
C HIS A 23 -2.59 12.77 0.57
N VAL A 24 -1.97 11.62 0.83
CA VAL A 24 -1.38 10.77 -0.21
C VAL A 24 -2.19 9.50 -0.31
N LYS A 25 -2.56 9.09 -1.52
CA LYS A 25 -3.22 7.80 -1.74
C LYS A 25 -2.18 6.70 -1.72
N VAL A 26 -2.39 5.69 -0.89
CA VAL A 26 -1.55 4.49 -0.88
C VAL A 26 -2.42 3.27 -1.12
N GLY A 27 -1.89 2.22 -1.73
CA GLY A 27 -2.65 0.99 -1.92
C GLY A 27 -1.80 -0.25 -2.08
N VAL A 28 -2.38 -1.38 -1.73
CA VAL A 28 -1.84 -2.74 -1.90
C VAL A 28 -2.78 -3.53 -2.81
N PHE A 29 -2.29 -4.59 -3.44
CA PHE A 29 -3.14 -5.52 -4.19
C PHE A 29 -3.57 -6.67 -3.28
N ASP A 30 -4.86 -7.02 -3.32
CA ASP A 30 -5.36 -8.26 -2.74
C ASP A 30 -5.01 -9.47 -3.61
N THR A 31 -5.36 -10.67 -3.11
CA THR A 31 -5.07 -11.95 -3.78
C THR A 31 -5.60 -12.03 -5.21
N ASP A 32 -6.74 -11.39 -5.48
CA ASP A 32 -7.40 -11.39 -6.81
C ASP A 32 -6.91 -10.24 -7.71
N GLY A 33 -5.97 -9.42 -7.24
CA GLY A 33 -5.38 -8.32 -8.01
C GLY A 33 -6.19 -7.02 -7.99
N VAL A 34 -7.14 -6.87 -7.07
CA VAL A 34 -7.86 -5.61 -6.84
C VAL A 34 -6.99 -4.67 -5.99
N LEU A 35 -6.84 -3.43 -6.45
CA LEU A 35 -6.11 -2.41 -5.70
C LEU A 35 -6.95 -1.91 -4.52
N ARG A 36 -6.53 -2.23 -3.30
CA ARG A 36 -7.14 -1.77 -2.04
C ARG A 36 -6.38 -0.55 -1.54
N GLY A 37 -7.00 0.63 -1.70
CA GLY A 37 -6.37 1.92 -1.43
C GLY A 37 -7.00 2.69 -0.26
N LYS A 38 -6.22 3.56 0.38
CA LYS A 38 -6.68 4.54 1.37
C LYS A 38 -5.98 5.88 1.20
N TYR A 39 -6.63 6.95 1.63
CA TYR A 39 -6.00 8.25 1.79
C TYR A 39 -5.28 8.30 3.13
N MET A 40 -4.01 8.67 3.11
CA MET A 40 -3.16 8.78 4.28
C MET A 40 -2.77 10.25 4.46
N ALA A 41 -3.07 10.81 5.63
CA ALA A 41 -2.64 12.15 5.98
C ALA A 41 -1.11 12.28 5.85
N ARG A 42 -0.63 13.44 5.39
CA ARG A 42 0.80 13.70 5.11
C ARG A 42 1.71 13.27 6.26
N SER A 43 1.40 13.65 7.49
CA SER A 43 2.22 13.29 8.67
C SER A 43 2.35 11.77 8.84
N LYS A 44 1.25 11.03 8.66
CA LYS A 44 1.25 9.57 8.72
C LYS A 44 2.00 8.96 7.54
N PHE A 45 1.86 9.51 6.33
CA PHE A 45 2.60 9.07 5.15
C PHE A 45 4.12 9.23 5.32
N LEU A 46 4.57 10.39 5.83
CA LEU A 46 5.99 10.62 6.09
C LEU A 46 6.56 9.65 7.14
N SER A 47 5.77 9.31 8.16
CA SER A 47 6.12 8.28 9.14
C SER A 47 6.14 6.87 8.51
N ALA A 48 5.17 6.56 7.64
CA ALA A 48 5.04 5.26 7.00
C ALA A 48 6.11 4.99 5.93
N LEU A 49 6.68 6.03 5.32
CA LEU A 49 7.83 5.89 4.43
C LEU A 49 9.06 5.30 5.14
N GLU A 50 9.21 5.54 6.44
CA GLU A 50 10.35 5.07 7.25
C GLU A 50 10.05 3.74 7.94
N ALA A 51 8.89 3.65 8.61
CA ALA A 51 8.57 2.55 9.50
C ALA A 51 7.55 1.56 8.92
N GLY A 52 7.06 1.80 7.71
CA GLY A 52 5.90 1.09 7.17
C GLY A 52 4.61 1.44 7.93
N PHE A 53 3.56 0.68 7.66
CA PHE A 53 2.26 0.86 8.31
C PHE A 53 1.46 -0.46 8.34
N GLY A 54 0.46 -0.53 9.21
CA GLY A 54 -0.48 -1.65 9.27
C GLY A 54 -1.57 -1.57 8.20
N PHE A 55 -1.90 -2.72 7.61
CA PHE A 55 -3.04 -2.90 6.74
C PHE A 55 -3.75 -4.20 7.13
N CYS A 56 -5.05 -4.14 7.40
CA CYS A 56 -5.83 -5.31 7.78
C CYS A 56 -5.66 -6.42 6.76
N ASP A 57 -5.17 -7.56 7.22
CA ASP A 57 -4.74 -8.65 6.37
C ASP A 57 -5.92 -9.43 5.77
N VAL A 58 -7.17 -9.10 6.13
CA VAL A 58 -8.40 -9.63 5.50
C VAL A 58 -8.36 -9.58 3.99
N VAL A 59 -7.65 -8.60 3.42
CA VAL A 59 -7.50 -8.47 1.97
C VAL A 59 -6.70 -9.62 1.33
N LEU A 60 -5.98 -10.41 2.13
CA LEU A 60 -5.29 -11.63 1.68
C LEU A 60 -6.16 -12.89 1.89
N GLY A 61 -7.35 -12.73 2.49
CA GLY A 61 -8.28 -13.80 2.86
C GLY A 61 -9.68 -13.63 2.27
N TRP A 62 -9.84 -12.88 1.19
CA TRP A 62 -11.12 -12.71 0.49
C TRP A 62 -10.97 -12.68 -1.03
N ASP A 63 -12.09 -12.82 -1.74
CA ASP A 63 -12.14 -12.67 -3.20
C ASP A 63 -12.42 -11.21 -3.63
N SER A 64 -12.41 -11.00 -4.95
CA SER A 64 -12.73 -9.72 -5.60
C SER A 64 -14.14 -9.18 -5.31
N ALA A 65 -15.06 -9.99 -4.78
CA ALA A 65 -16.39 -9.58 -4.32
C ALA A 65 -16.45 -9.37 -2.80
N ASP A 66 -15.29 -9.28 -2.13
CA ASP A 66 -15.13 -9.13 -0.68
C ASP A 66 -15.72 -10.31 0.12
N LYS A 67 -15.86 -11.49 -0.51
CA LYS A 67 -16.29 -12.71 0.15
C LYS A 67 -15.09 -13.38 0.82
N LEU A 68 -15.20 -13.58 2.13
CA LEU A 68 -14.16 -14.22 2.94
C LEU A 68 -13.95 -15.67 2.50
N TYR A 69 -12.69 -16.06 2.36
CA TYR A 69 -12.28 -17.44 2.17
C TYR A 69 -12.45 -18.24 3.46
N ASP A 70 -12.98 -19.45 3.34
CA ASP A 70 -13.16 -20.41 4.44
C ASP A 70 -12.16 -21.57 4.38
N ASN A 71 -11.27 -21.56 3.39
CA ASN A 71 -10.35 -22.63 3.06
C ASN A 71 -8.87 -22.19 3.03
N VAL A 72 -8.52 -21.10 3.73
CA VAL A 72 -7.16 -20.55 3.80
C VAL A 72 -6.60 -20.60 5.21
N SER A 73 -5.27 -20.70 5.33
CA SER A 73 -4.57 -20.79 6.62
C SER A 73 -3.94 -19.49 7.07
N PHE A 74 -3.65 -18.56 6.15
CA PHE A 74 -2.90 -17.33 6.43
C PHE A 74 -3.67 -16.37 7.33
N THR A 75 -4.88 -15.98 6.93
CA THR A 75 -5.77 -15.11 7.70
C THR A 75 -7.21 -15.59 7.60
N GLY A 76 -8.03 -15.33 8.60
CA GLY A 76 -9.41 -15.83 8.70
C GLY A 76 -10.05 -15.51 10.05
N TRP A 77 -11.24 -16.04 10.29
CA TRP A 77 -11.88 -15.96 11.61
C TRP A 77 -11.00 -16.51 12.75
N HIS A 78 -10.12 -17.46 12.46
CA HIS A 78 -9.17 -18.05 13.42
C HIS A 78 -8.03 -17.11 13.81
N THR A 79 -7.72 -16.09 13.00
CA THR A 79 -6.74 -15.04 13.33
C THR A 79 -7.40 -13.72 13.72
N ALA A 80 -8.69 -13.57 13.44
CA ALA A 80 -9.46 -12.33 13.58
C ALA A 80 -8.96 -11.17 12.72
N TYR A 81 -8.35 -11.48 11.56
CA TYR A 81 -7.90 -10.51 10.55
C TYR A 81 -7.04 -9.35 11.08
N PRO A 82 -5.88 -9.64 11.70
CA PRO A 82 -5.03 -8.60 12.27
C PRO A 82 -4.43 -7.69 11.17
N ASP A 83 -3.77 -6.61 11.60
CA ASP A 83 -2.99 -5.81 10.66
C ASP A 83 -1.70 -6.55 10.27
N ALA A 84 -1.43 -6.66 8.97
CA ALA A 84 -0.14 -7.05 8.42
C ALA A 84 0.75 -5.82 8.15
N PRO A 85 2.08 -5.96 8.29
CA PRO A 85 3.01 -4.89 7.97
C PRO A 85 3.06 -4.63 6.46
N VAL A 86 3.05 -3.35 6.08
CA VAL A 86 3.15 -2.88 4.70
C VAL A 86 4.26 -1.83 4.59
N ARG A 87 5.11 -1.97 3.57
CA ARG A 87 6.13 -0.98 3.20
C ARG A 87 5.71 -0.25 1.93
N ILE A 88 5.89 1.07 1.91
CA ILE A 88 5.65 1.89 0.71
C ILE A 88 6.85 1.77 -0.23
N ASP A 89 6.61 1.59 -1.53
CA ASP A 89 7.65 1.64 -2.57
C ASP A 89 7.74 3.05 -3.19
N PRO A 90 8.76 3.86 -2.87
CA PRO A 90 8.88 5.23 -3.37
C PRO A 90 8.97 5.31 -4.90
N THR A 91 9.50 4.27 -5.55
CA THR A 91 9.72 4.24 -7.00
C THR A 91 8.40 4.18 -7.80
N THR A 92 7.30 3.87 -7.12
CA THR A 92 5.97 3.71 -7.72
C THR A 92 5.16 5.00 -7.76
N CYS A 93 5.73 6.13 -7.31
CA CYS A 93 5.04 7.42 -7.28
C CYS A 93 4.38 7.75 -8.63
N ARG A 94 3.08 8.03 -8.62
CA ARG A 94 2.30 8.50 -9.78
C ARG A 94 1.44 9.70 -9.39
N GLU A 95 1.19 10.56 -10.37
CA GLU A 95 0.17 11.59 -10.24
C GLU A 95 -1.22 10.99 -10.45
N LEU A 96 -2.18 11.54 -9.72
CA LEU A 96 -3.59 11.31 -9.89
C LEU A 96 -4.17 12.56 -10.57
N PRO A 97 -4.19 12.62 -11.91
CA PRO A 97 -4.57 13.83 -12.64
C PRO A 97 -6.02 14.23 -12.41
N LEU A 98 -6.88 13.26 -12.08
CA LEU A 98 -8.29 13.47 -11.76
C LEU A 98 -8.53 13.85 -10.28
N GLU A 99 -7.48 13.85 -9.45
CA GLU A 99 -7.55 14.18 -8.02
C GLU A 99 -6.71 15.43 -7.70
N GLY A 100 -6.80 16.45 -8.57
CA GLY A 100 -6.18 17.76 -8.33
C GLY A 100 -4.65 17.73 -8.23
N GLY A 101 -3.99 16.79 -8.92
CA GLY A 101 -2.53 16.64 -8.83
C GLY A 101 -2.06 15.89 -7.58
N GLY A 102 -2.97 15.15 -6.91
CA GLY A 102 -2.64 14.23 -5.83
C GLY A 102 -1.61 13.17 -6.24
N LEU A 103 -1.01 12.52 -5.24
CA LEU A 103 0.03 11.52 -5.44
C LEU A 103 -0.44 10.14 -4.97
N PHE A 104 -0.04 9.12 -5.73
CA PHE A 104 -0.25 7.72 -5.42
C PHE A 104 1.07 6.98 -5.26
N PHE A 105 1.14 6.09 -4.27
CA PHE A 105 2.24 5.14 -4.08
C PHE A 105 1.69 3.74 -3.84
N LEU A 106 2.33 2.73 -4.41
CA LEU A 106 2.07 1.34 -4.07
C LEU A 106 2.75 0.98 -2.75
N GLY A 107 2.03 0.24 -1.93
CA GLY A 107 2.56 -0.51 -0.81
C GLY A 107 2.77 -1.97 -1.18
N GLU A 108 3.51 -2.66 -0.33
CA GLU A 108 3.77 -4.08 -0.41
C GLU A 108 3.67 -4.68 0.98
N PHE A 109 2.98 -5.81 1.10
CA PHE A 109 3.04 -6.60 2.32
C PHE A 109 4.48 -7.09 2.57
N ASP A 110 4.86 -7.10 3.85
CA ASP A 110 6.16 -7.55 4.32
C ASP A 110 6.01 -8.77 5.24
N GLY A 111 7.11 -9.44 5.56
CA GLY A 111 7.14 -10.65 6.38
C GLY A 111 6.22 -11.75 5.81
N PRO A 112 5.52 -12.52 6.66
CA PRO A 112 4.65 -13.62 6.22
C PRO A 112 3.54 -13.19 5.25
N ALA A 113 3.03 -11.96 5.37
CA ALA A 113 2.02 -11.42 4.45
C ALA A 113 2.61 -11.17 3.05
N GLY A 114 3.90 -10.83 2.99
CA GLY A 114 4.64 -10.71 1.75
C GLY A 114 4.69 -12.03 0.98
N ASP A 115 4.84 -13.16 1.66
CA ASP A 115 4.96 -14.48 1.02
C ASP A 115 3.71 -14.93 0.25
N VAL A 116 2.54 -14.45 0.66
CA VAL A 116 1.25 -14.72 0.01
C VAL A 116 0.78 -13.58 -0.89
N GLY A 117 1.48 -12.43 -0.86
CA GLY A 117 1.10 -11.24 -1.61
C GLY A 117 1.49 -11.33 -3.10
N PRO A 118 0.61 -10.94 -4.04
CA PRO A 118 0.85 -11.10 -5.47
C PRO A 118 2.08 -10.34 -5.97
N ARG A 119 2.39 -9.17 -5.37
CA ARG A 119 3.54 -8.36 -5.79
C ARG A 119 4.90 -8.96 -5.38
N ALA A 120 4.94 -9.79 -4.34
CA ALA A 120 6.16 -10.52 -3.98
C ALA A 120 6.38 -11.71 -4.93
N LEU A 121 5.29 -12.38 -5.35
CA LEU A 121 5.35 -13.48 -6.32
C LEU A 121 6.01 -13.04 -7.64
N LEU A 122 5.66 -11.85 -8.16
CA LEU A 122 6.22 -11.31 -9.41
C LEU A 122 7.70 -10.91 -9.33
N ARG A 123 8.32 -10.93 -8.14
CA ARG A 123 9.74 -10.60 -7.96
C ARG A 123 10.65 -11.84 -7.92
N ARG A 124 10.07 -13.03 -7.89
CA ARG A 124 10.79 -14.32 -7.96
C ARG A 124 11.05 -14.70 -9.41
#